data_AF-A0A966CIJ7-F1
#
_entry.id   AF-A0A966CIJ7-F1
#
_cell.length_a   1.000
_cell.length_b   1.000
_cell.length_c   1.000
_cell.angle_alpha   90.00
_cell.angle_beta   90.00
_cell.angle_gamma   90.00
#
_symmetry.space_group_name_H-M   'P 1'
#
loop_
_entity.id
_entity.type
_entity.pdbx_description
1 polymer ?
#
loop_
_entity_poly.entity_id
_entity_poly.type
_entity_poly.pdbx_seq_one_letter_code
_entity_poly.pdbx_strand_id
1 'polypeptide(L)' 'VSRPEVLEELRKSKAGRFLGEILGPTAVIVKQGAQAKVLAALAELGLLADDQTSEVSMTSEV' A
#
# COMPACT_ATOMS: atom_id res chain seq x y z
N VAL A 1 -3.65 1.77 -11.33
CA VAL A 1 -4.60 0.78 -10.78
C VAL A 1 -5.09 1.24 -9.40
N SER A 2 -6.36 1.03 -9.06
CA SER A 2 -6.92 1.34 -7.73
C SER A 2 -7.52 0.07 -7.12
N ARG A 3 -6.97 -0.40 -5.99
CA ARG A 3 -7.36 -1.64 -5.31
C ARG A 3 -7.92 -1.33 -3.91
N PRO A 4 -9.21 -0.97 -3.79
CA PRO A 4 -9.81 -0.64 -2.49
C PRO A 4 -9.73 -1.76 -1.45
N GLU A 5 -9.69 -3.02 -1.89
CA GLU A 5 -9.56 -4.19 -1.03
C GLU A 5 -8.27 -4.18 -0.20
N VAL A 6 -7.19 -3.56 -0.70
CA VAL A 6 -5.91 -3.41 0.02
C VAL A 6 -6.10 -2.55 1.25
N LEU A 7 -6.85 -1.46 1.14
CA LEU A 7 -7.14 -0.58 2.27
C LEU A 7 -8.06 -1.27 3.30
N GLU A 8 -8.99 -2.09 2.85
CA GLU A 8 -9.84 -2.89 3.73
C GLU A 8 -9.06 -3.94 4.53
N GLU A 9 -8.12 -4.64 3.91
CA GLU A 9 -7.24 -5.58 4.61
C GLU A 9 -6.36 -4.86 5.63
N LEU A 10 -5.78 -3.72 5.24
CA LEU A 10 -4.96 -2.91 6.14
C LEU A 10 -5.75 -2.44 7.37
N ARG A 11 -7.04 -2.10 7.21
CA ARG A 11 -7.94 -1.75 8.33
C ARG A 11 -8.19 -2.91 9.28
N LYS A 12 -8.32 -4.14 8.76
CA LYS A 12 -8.53 -5.36 9.56
C LYS A 12 -7.24 -5.83 10.26
N SER A 13 -6.09 -5.35 9.81
CA SER A 13 -4.78 -5.69 10.37
C SER A 13 -4.42 -4.91 11.64
N LYS A 14 -3.22 -5.18 12.18
CA LYS A 14 -2.63 -4.41 13.29
C LYS A 14 -2.50 -2.92 12.95
N ALA A 15 -2.37 -2.56 11.67
CA ALA A 15 -2.24 -1.16 11.25
C ALA A 15 -3.54 -0.36 11.32
N GLY A 16 -4.71 -1.00 11.40
CA GLY A 16 -6.00 -0.31 11.49
C GLY A 16 -6.06 0.73 12.61
N ARG A 17 -5.41 0.46 13.74
CA ARG A 17 -5.33 1.39 14.88
C ARG A 17 -4.55 2.68 14.59
N PHE A 18 -3.70 2.66 13.57
CA PHE A 18 -2.86 3.77 13.14
C PHE A 18 -3.48 4.55 11.99
N LEU A 19 -4.58 4.06 11.42
CA LEU A 19 -5.35 4.76 10.41
C LEU A 19 -6.26 5.80 11.10
N GLY A 20 -6.40 6.95 10.44
CA GLY A 20 -7.23 8.06 10.87
C GLY A 20 -8.41 8.25 9.93
N GLU A 21 -8.63 9.50 9.52
CA GLU A 21 -9.72 9.85 8.60
C GLU A 21 -9.57 9.17 7.25
N ILE A 22 -10.67 8.61 6.76
CA ILE A 22 -10.76 7.96 5.45
C ILE A 22 -11.09 9.03 4.43
N LEU A 23 -10.18 9.29 3.50
CA LEU A 23 -10.38 10.25 2.42
C LEU A 23 -11.10 9.63 1.22
N GLY A 24 -11.04 8.30 1.11
CA GLY A 24 -11.67 7.58 0.02
C GLY A 24 -11.43 6.06 0.08
N PRO A 25 -11.81 5.35 -0.99
CA PRO A 25 -11.74 3.89 -1.04
C PRO A 25 -10.29 3.36 -1.07
N THR A 26 -9.32 4.17 -1.47
CA THR A 26 -7.89 3.83 -1.53
C THR A 26 -6.98 4.79 -0.75
N ALA A 27 -7.56 5.79 -0.07
CA ALA A 27 -6.81 6.84 0.60
C ALA A 27 -7.28 7.02 2.05
N VAL A 28 -6.31 7.09 2.97
CA VAL A 28 -6.55 7.25 4.41
C VAL A 28 -5.42 8.05 5.04
N ILE A 29 -5.74 8.88 6.02
CA ILE A 29 -4.75 9.58 6.83
C ILE A 29 -4.09 8.58 7.77
N VAL A 30 -2.77 8.66 7.90
CA VAL A 30 -2.00 7.89 8.90
C VAL A 30 -1.68 8.80 10.08
N LYS A 31 -1.86 8.29 11.31
CA LYS A 31 -1.48 9.02 12.54
C LYS A 31 0.00 9.40 12.50
N GLN A 32 0.34 10.56 13.04
CA GLN A 32 1.73 11.01 13.09
C GLN A 32 2.64 9.99 13.79
N GLY A 33 3.82 9.75 13.23
CA GLY A 33 4.79 8.78 13.73
C GLY A 33 4.40 7.30 13.52
N ALA A 34 3.31 7.01 12.82
CA ALA A 34 2.87 5.64 12.55
C ALA A 34 3.18 5.13 11.13
N GLN A 35 3.77 5.96 10.26
CA GLN A 35 4.10 5.60 8.88
C GLN A 35 4.91 4.29 8.78
N ALA A 36 6.00 4.18 9.54
CA ALA A 36 6.83 2.96 9.54
C ALA A 36 6.06 1.71 10.01
N LYS A 37 5.11 1.87 10.94
CA LYS A 37 4.28 0.77 11.44
C LYS A 37 3.26 0.30 10.39
N VAL A 38 2.70 1.26 9.65
CA VAL A 38 1.79 0.97 8.53
C VAL A 38 2.54 0.30 7.38
N LEU A 39 3.75 0.77 7.07
CA LEU A 39 4.60 0.16 6.04
C LEU A 39 4.97 -1.28 6.41
N ALA A 40 5.36 -1.52 7.67
CA ALA A 40 5.65 -2.88 8.15
C ALA A 40 4.43 -3.80 8.03
N ALA A 41 3.24 -3.32 8.40
CA ALA A 41 2.01 -4.11 8.24
C ALA A 41 1.69 -4.42 6.77
N LEU A 42 1.94 -3.49 5.85
CA LEU A 42 1.78 -3.75 4.41
C LEU A 42 2.76 -4.83 3.93
N ALA A 43 4.01 -4.85 4.43
CA ALA A 43 4.97 -5.91 4.14
C ALA A 43 4.51 -7.26 4.70
N GLU A 44 4.08 -7.28 5.96
CA GLU A 44 3.59 -8.49 6.65
C GLU A 44 2.38 -9.11 5.94
N LEU A 45 1.53 -8.29 5.33
CA LEU A 45 0.37 -8.73 4.56
C LEU A 45 0.72 -9.13 3.12
N GLY A 46 1.97 -8.96 2.68
CA GLY A 46 2.37 -9.18 1.27
C GLY A 46 1.77 -8.15 0.31
N LEU A 47 1.31 -7.00 0.82
CA LEU A 47 0.68 -5.93 0.05
C LEU A 47 1.69 -4.89 -0.45
N LEU A 48 2.91 -4.89 0.10
CA LEU A 48 4.06 -4.25 -0.54
C LEU A 48 4.45 -5.09 -1.77
N ALA A 49 3.79 -4.80 -2.89
CA ALA A 49 4.27 -5.28 -4.17
C ALA A 49 5.59 -4.55 -4.47
N ASP A 50 6.65 -5.31 -4.72
CA ASP A 50 7.78 -4.80 -5.48
C ASP A 50 7.19 -4.20 -6.75
N ASP A 51 7.58 -2.97 -7.07
CA ASP A 51 7.07 -2.28 -8.25
C ASP A 51 7.61 -3.04 -9.47
N GLN A 52 6.93 -4.11 -9.88
CA GLN A 52 7.10 -4.75 -11.18
C GLN A 52 6.55 -3.79 -12.25
N THR A 53 6.90 -2.51 -12.21
CA THR A 53 7.09 -1.71 -13.42
C THR A 53 8.37 -2.21 -14.07
N SER A 54 8.33 -3.45 -14.55
CA SER A 54 9.15 -3.86 -15.67
C SER A 54 8.36 -3.53 -16.92
N GLU A 55 8.31 -2.25 -17.28
CA GLU A 55 8.39 -1.90 -18.70
C GLU A 55 9.87 -1.66 -18.99
N VAL A 56 10.61 -2.76 -19.09
CA VAL A 56 11.90 -2.74 -19.79
C VAL A 56 11.55 -2.59 -21.27
N SER A 57 11.40 -1.34 -21.72
CA SER A 57 11.50 -1.01 -23.15
C SER A 57 12.96 -1.22 -23.58
N MET A 58 13.38 -2.48 -23.68
CA MET A 58 14.52 -2.89 -24.50
C MET A 58 13.99 -3.78 -25.61
N THR A 59 13.56 -3.14 -26.70
CA THR A 59 13.71 -3.70 -28.04
C THR A 59 14.34 -2.62 -28.91
N SER A 60 15.65 -2.45 -28.73
CA SER A 60 16.52 -2.14 -29.85
C SER A 60 16.84 -3.44 -30.59
N GLU A 61 17.12 -3.32 -31.89
CA GLU A 61 17.63 -4.36 -32.81
C GLU A 61 16.51 -5.24 -33.40
N VAL A 62 16.19 -5.23 -34.71
CA VAL A 62 16.88 -4.80 -35.96
C VAL A 62 15.88 -4.25 -36.98
#